data_AF-A0A961RJP1-F1
#
_entry.id   AF-A0A961RJP1-F1
#
_cell.length_a   1.000
_cell.length_b   1.000
_cell.length_c   1.000
_cell.angle_alpha   90.00
_cell.angle_beta   90.00
_cell.angle_gamma   90.00
#
_symmetry.space_group_name_H-M   'P 1'
#
loop_
_entity.id
_entity.type
_entity.pdbx_description
1 polymer ?
#
loop_
_entity_poly.entity_id
_entity_poly.type
_entity_poly.pdbx_seq_one_letter_code
_entity_poly.pdbx_strand_id
1 'polypeptide(L)'
;AGPLRGIVANDVQAYDMVAYASIRGGIDGVYLQAFGQNPDNWIKWSPVTYARQSSGFPPFLVMYSRSHRPRRAIVSVAFARELRRRGTNVTLFDGSRYTHGSIARGIGDSAEVTRALDNFLRRAYR
;
A
#
# COMPACT_ATOMS: atom_id res chain seq x y z
N ALA A 1 7.96 -20.59 -4.29
CA ALA A 1 6.72 -19.82 -4.52
C ALA A 1 6.71 -19.40 -5.99
N GLY A 2 5.68 -19.75 -6.76
CA GLY A 2 5.59 -19.44 -8.19
C GLY A 2 5.43 -17.95 -8.50
N PRO A 3 5.41 -17.53 -9.78
CA PRO A 3 5.22 -16.13 -10.15
C PRO A 3 3.82 -15.65 -9.72
N LEU A 4 3.77 -14.65 -8.85
CA LEU A 4 2.52 -14.02 -8.44
C LEU A 4 1.87 -13.35 -9.66
N ARG A 5 0.56 -13.53 -9.85
CA ARG A 5 -0.18 -12.89 -10.95
C ARG A 5 -0.61 -11.46 -10.64
N GLY A 6 -0.69 -11.11 -9.36
CA GLY A 6 -1.05 -9.78 -8.91
C GLY A 6 -0.96 -9.66 -7.39
N ILE A 7 -0.87 -8.44 -6.89
CA ILE A 7 -0.86 -8.11 -5.45
C ILE A 7 -1.95 -7.10 -5.16
N VAL A 8 -2.76 -7.37 -4.13
CA VAL A 8 -3.74 -6.42 -3.57
C VAL A 8 -3.19 -5.90 -2.26
N ALA A 9 -2.73 -4.66 -2.27
CA ALA A 9 -2.19 -3.98 -1.10
C ALA A 9 -3.31 -3.13 -0.46
N ASN A 10 -4.07 -3.77 0.43
CA ASN A 10 -5.29 -3.23 1.03
C ASN A 10 -4.98 -2.35 2.26
N ASP A 11 -4.95 -1.04 2.03
CA ASP A 11 -4.82 0.00 3.07
C ASP A 11 -3.59 -0.11 3.99
N VAL A 12 -2.47 -0.50 3.38
CA VAL A 12 -1.17 -0.58 4.04
C VAL A 12 -0.59 0.82 4.24
N GLN A 13 0.08 1.04 5.37
CA GLN A 13 0.81 2.29 5.64
C GLN A 13 2.31 2.11 5.76
N ALA A 14 2.74 0.90 6.06
CA ALA A 14 4.13 0.55 6.29
C ALA A 14 4.93 0.39 4.98
N TYR A 15 4.51 1.03 3.88
CA TYR A 15 5.29 1.04 2.63
C TYR A 15 6.62 1.79 2.81
N ASP A 16 6.59 2.84 3.63
CA ASP A 16 7.73 3.67 3.99
C ASP A 16 7.56 4.12 5.44
N MET A 17 8.24 3.42 6.35
CA MET A 17 8.18 3.67 7.79
C MET A 17 8.85 4.98 8.18
N VAL A 18 9.82 5.47 7.39
CA VAL A 18 10.45 6.78 7.61
C VAL A 18 9.45 7.87 7.28
N ALA A 19 8.81 7.81 6.11
CA ALA A 19 7.76 8.77 5.74
C ALA A 19 6.57 8.73 6.71
N TYR A 20 6.15 7.53 7.14
CA TYR A 20 5.14 7.36 8.18
C TYR A 20 5.53 8.10 9.47
N ALA A 21 6.76 7.87 9.95
CA ALA A 21 7.27 8.48 11.17
C ALA A 21 7.34 10.01 11.04
N SER A 22 7.85 10.55 9.93
CA SER A 22 7.93 12.00 9.70
C SER A 22 6.57 12.68 9.73
N ILE A 23 5.53 12.07 9.17
CA ILE A 23 4.17 12.62 9.18
C ILE A 23 3.56 12.61 10.60
N ARG A 24 3.97 11.65 11.44
CA ARG A 24 3.43 11.40 12.78
C ARG A 24 4.24 12.01 13.93
N GLY A 25 5.49 12.40 13.68
CA GLY A 25 6.45 12.75 14.74
C GLY A 25 7.05 11.52 15.42
N GLY A 26 7.06 10.36 14.76
CA GLY A 26 7.56 9.08 15.28
C GLY A 26 6.70 7.89 14.84
N ILE A 27 7.13 6.67 15.18
CA ILE A 27 6.30 5.47 15.03
C ILE A 27 5.64 5.10 16.35
N ASP A 28 4.49 4.44 16.28
CA ASP A 28 3.65 4.13 17.43
C ASP A 28 2.96 2.77 17.30
N GLY A 29 2.37 2.31 18.41
CA GLY A 29 1.53 1.12 18.47
C GLY A 29 2.17 -0.12 17.84
N VAL A 30 1.44 -0.73 16.91
CA VAL A 30 1.85 -1.97 16.23
C VAL A 30 3.19 -1.83 15.47
N TYR A 31 3.50 -0.64 14.98
CA TYR A 31 4.75 -0.42 14.24
C TYR A 31 5.95 -0.28 15.17
N LEU A 32 5.77 0.38 16.32
CA LEU A 32 6.82 0.46 17.34
C LEU A 32 7.16 -0.93 17.88
N GLN A 33 6.14 -1.76 18.13
CA GLN A 33 6.33 -3.14 18.59
C GLN A 33 7.04 -4.02 17.55
N ALA A 34 6.70 -3.86 16.27
CA ALA A 34 7.26 -4.69 15.19
C ALA A 34 8.69 -4.27 14.79
N PHE A 35 8.97 -2.96 14.75
CA PHE A 35 10.20 -2.43 14.12
C PHE A 35 11.16 -1.75 15.10
N GLY A 36 10.72 -1.48 16.33
CA GLY A 36 11.50 -0.76 17.34
C GLY A 36 11.81 0.67 16.93
N GLN A 37 12.65 1.38 17.71
CA GLN A 37 12.94 2.80 17.47
C GLN A 37 14.14 3.05 16.54
N ASN A 38 14.79 2.00 16.03
CA ASN A 38 15.97 2.16 15.19
C ASN A 38 15.59 2.59 13.75
N PRO A 39 15.99 3.79 13.29
CA PRO A 39 15.69 4.25 11.92
C PRO A 39 16.24 3.33 10.83
N ASP A 40 17.36 2.64 11.06
CA ASP A 40 17.93 1.71 10.09
C ASP A 40 16.98 0.52 9.83
N ASN A 41 16.26 0.08 10.86
CA ASN A 41 15.22 -0.94 10.69
C ASN A 41 14.06 -0.40 9.86
N TRP A 42 13.66 0.86 10.06
CA TRP A 42 12.57 1.46 9.30
C TRP A 42 12.90 1.50 7.81
N ILE A 43 14.13 1.86 7.46
CA ILE A 43 14.60 1.84 6.07
C ILE A 43 14.67 0.40 5.55
N LYS A 44 15.33 -0.49 6.27
CA LYS A 44 15.56 -1.89 5.87
C LYS A 44 14.25 -2.62 5.59
N TRP A 45 13.23 -2.44 6.44
CA TRP A 45 11.99 -3.20 6.36
C TRP A 45 10.90 -2.50 5.54
N SER A 46 11.13 -1.28 5.06
CA SER A 46 10.16 -0.58 4.21
C SER A 46 10.13 -1.16 2.79
N PRO A 47 8.98 -1.62 2.27
CA PRO A 47 8.82 -2.09 0.90
C PRO A 47 9.31 -1.11 -0.17
N VAL A 48 9.23 0.21 0.08
CA VAL A 48 9.73 1.22 -0.88
C VAL A 48 11.24 1.10 -1.15
N THR A 49 12.03 0.63 -0.18
CA THR A 49 13.47 0.41 -0.33
C THR A 49 13.75 -0.60 -1.44
N TYR A 50 12.99 -1.69 -1.47
CA TYR A 50 13.11 -2.73 -2.48
C TYR A 50 12.42 -2.35 -3.79
N ALA A 51 11.30 -1.63 -3.73
CA ALA A 51 10.69 -1.05 -4.92
C ALA A 51 11.64 -0.10 -5.64
N ARG A 52 12.57 0.58 -4.94
CA ARG A 52 13.62 1.41 -5.56
C ARG A 52 14.77 0.61 -6.17
N GLN A 53 14.95 -0.64 -5.82
CA GLN A 53 16.14 -1.42 -6.21
C GLN A 53 15.85 -2.49 -7.26
N SER A 54 14.58 -2.80 -7.48
CA SER A 54 14.17 -3.92 -8.34
C SER A 54 13.06 -3.52 -9.30
N SER A 55 12.83 -4.39 -10.28
CA SER A 55 11.78 -4.27 -11.29
C SER A 55 11.15 -5.66 -11.52
N GLY A 56 10.19 -5.75 -12.45
CA GLY A 56 9.53 -7.02 -12.75
C GLY A 56 8.54 -7.48 -11.67
N PHE A 57 8.08 -6.56 -10.81
CA PHE A 57 7.03 -6.86 -9.85
C PHE A 57 5.72 -7.20 -10.57
N PRO A 58 4.90 -8.09 -9.99
CA PRO A 58 3.57 -8.37 -10.52
C PRO A 58 2.69 -7.10 -10.49
N PRO A 59 1.59 -7.04 -11.25
CA PRO A 59 0.65 -5.93 -11.16
C PRO A 59 0.15 -5.70 -9.73
N PHE A 60 -0.01 -4.43 -9.32
CA PHE A 60 -0.54 -4.05 -8.01
C PHE A 60 -1.91 -3.38 -8.11
N LEU A 61 -2.79 -3.70 -7.17
CA LEU A 61 -3.88 -2.85 -6.73
C LEU A 61 -3.48 -2.26 -5.37
N VAL A 62 -3.22 -0.95 -5.33
CA VAL A 62 -2.93 -0.21 -4.09
C VAL A 62 -4.19 0.54 -3.68
N MET A 63 -4.73 0.18 -2.52
CA MET A 63 -5.94 0.78 -1.96
C MET A 63 -5.55 1.58 -0.71
N TYR A 64 -6.17 2.75 -0.51
CA TYR A 64 -5.98 3.51 0.72
C TYR A 64 -7.28 4.15 1.19
N SER A 65 -7.47 4.21 2.50
CA SER A 65 -8.63 4.80 3.17
C SER A 65 -8.32 6.21 3.68
N ARG A 66 -9.34 6.91 4.24
CA ARG A 66 -9.10 8.21 4.89
C ARG A 66 -8.23 8.07 6.12
N SER A 67 -7.46 9.12 6.39
CA SER A 67 -6.67 9.24 7.62
C SER A 67 -6.50 10.69 7.99
N HIS A 68 -6.27 10.96 9.28
CA HIS A 68 -5.80 12.25 9.73
C HIS A 68 -4.48 12.63 9.03
N ARG A 69 -4.36 13.91 8.60
CA ARG A 69 -3.21 14.46 7.84
C ARG A 69 -2.80 13.60 6.65
N PRO A 70 -3.58 13.59 5.55
CA PRO A 70 -3.77 12.53 4.52
C PRO A 70 -2.71 11.42 4.38
N ARG A 71 -2.32 10.79 5.49
CA ARG A 71 -1.10 9.98 5.61
C ARG A 71 -1.16 8.75 4.74
N ARG A 72 -2.28 8.04 4.79
CA ARG A 72 -2.55 6.85 3.98
C ARG A 72 -2.43 7.14 2.49
N ALA A 73 -3.00 8.26 2.03
CA ALA A 73 -2.89 8.68 0.65
C ALA A 73 -1.43 8.99 0.28
N ILE A 74 -0.71 9.74 1.12
CA ILE A 74 0.68 10.13 0.87
C ILE A 74 1.58 8.89 0.69
N VAL A 75 1.59 7.97 1.66
CA VAL A 75 2.49 6.80 1.60
C VAL A 75 2.10 5.83 0.49
N SER A 76 0.80 5.64 0.23
CA SER A 76 0.31 4.72 -0.81
C SER A 76 0.60 5.25 -2.22
N VAL A 77 0.35 6.54 -2.46
CA VAL A 77 0.62 7.18 -3.74
C VAL A 77 2.12 7.25 -4.01
N ALA A 78 2.94 7.54 -3.00
CA ALA A 78 4.40 7.52 -3.14
C ALA A 78 4.92 6.13 -3.52
N PHE A 79 4.46 5.08 -2.84
CA PHE A 79 4.83 3.70 -3.16
C PHE A 79 4.38 3.28 -4.57
N ALA A 80 3.13 3.59 -4.95
CA ALA A 80 2.62 3.32 -6.29
C ALA A 80 3.42 4.05 -7.39
N ARG A 81 3.87 5.28 -7.12
CA ARG A 81 4.74 6.02 -8.05
C ARG A 81 6.09 5.33 -8.20
N GLU A 82 6.69 4.85 -7.12
CA GLU A 82 7.97 4.13 -7.19
C GLU A 82 7.85 2.82 -8.00
N LEU A 83 6.82 2.02 -7.72
CA LEU A 83 6.53 0.81 -8.50
C LEU A 83 6.36 1.11 -10.00
N ARG A 84 5.61 2.16 -10.34
CA ARG A 84 5.41 2.60 -11.74
C ARG A 84 6.70 3.06 -12.40
N ARG A 85 7.58 3.77 -11.66
CA ARG A 85 8.91 4.17 -12.15
C ARG A 85 9.78 2.98 -12.54
N ARG A 86 9.53 1.81 -11.93
CA ARG A 86 10.19 0.54 -12.25
C ARG A 86 9.44 -0.34 -13.26
N GLY A 87 8.45 0.23 -13.95
CA GLY A 87 7.69 -0.46 -15.00
C GLY A 87 6.56 -1.37 -14.48
N THR A 88 6.26 -1.33 -13.18
CA THR A 88 5.16 -2.13 -12.61
C THR A 88 3.81 -1.52 -12.99
N ASN A 89 2.87 -2.35 -13.43
CA ASN A 89 1.48 -1.91 -13.63
C ASN A 89 0.82 -1.74 -12.26
N VAL A 90 0.36 -0.52 -11.94
CA VAL A 90 -0.28 -0.22 -10.64
C VAL A 90 -1.63 0.46 -10.86
N THR A 91 -2.67 -0.13 -10.30
CA THR A 91 -3.99 0.48 -10.12
C THR A 91 -4.05 1.11 -8.73
N LEU A 92 -4.45 2.37 -8.65
CA LEU A 92 -4.69 3.07 -7.39
C LEU A 92 -6.20 3.17 -7.16
N PHE A 93 -6.65 2.77 -5.98
CA PHE A 93 -8.02 2.97 -5.53
C PHE A 93 -8.04 4.01 -4.40
N ASP A 94 -8.64 5.16 -4.70
CA ASP A 94 -8.91 6.19 -3.70
C ASP A 94 -10.15 5.80 -2.89
N GLY A 95 -9.90 5.25 -1.71
CA GLY A 95 -10.92 4.88 -0.73
C GLY A 95 -11.11 5.95 0.34
N SER A 96 -10.87 7.23 0.07
CA SER A 96 -11.04 8.33 1.05
C SER A 96 -12.45 8.47 1.62
N ARG A 97 -13.46 7.86 1.00
CA ARG A 97 -14.81 7.73 1.60
C ARG A 97 -14.90 6.67 2.71
N TYR A 98 -13.94 5.75 2.78
CA TYR A 98 -13.88 4.64 3.72
C TYR A 98 -12.91 4.93 4.88
N THR A 99 -13.16 4.34 6.05
CA THR A 99 -12.17 4.15 7.12
C THR A 99 -11.30 2.92 6.90
N HIS A 100 -10.21 2.81 7.66
CA HIS A 100 -9.33 1.62 7.67
C HIS A 100 -10.09 0.30 7.87
N GLY A 101 -11.04 0.27 8.81
CA GLY A 101 -11.84 -0.94 9.06
C GLY A 101 -12.96 -1.17 8.04
N SER A 102 -13.43 -0.13 7.34
CA SER A 102 -14.53 -0.28 6.37
C SER A 102 -14.08 -0.58 4.94
N ILE A 103 -12.87 -0.17 4.54
CA ILE A 103 -12.41 -0.40 3.15
C ILE A 103 -12.23 -1.88 2.86
N ALA A 104 -11.72 -2.65 3.84
CA ALA A 104 -11.58 -4.10 3.71
C ALA A 104 -12.94 -4.81 3.66
N ARG A 105 -13.88 -4.42 4.54
CA ARG A 105 -15.26 -4.94 4.53
C ARG A 105 -16.00 -4.58 3.24
N GLY A 106 -15.66 -3.44 2.63
CA GLY A 106 -16.23 -3.03 1.35
C GLY A 106 -15.99 -4.05 0.22
N ILE A 107 -15.01 -4.94 0.33
CA ILE A 107 -14.88 -6.08 -0.58
C ILE A 107 -16.01 -7.07 -0.30
N GLY A 108 -16.94 -7.20 -1.24
CA GLY A 108 -18.17 -8.00 -1.08
C GLY A 108 -19.39 -7.15 -0.69
N ASP A 109 -19.22 -6.16 0.20
CA ASP A 109 -20.34 -5.35 0.70
C ASP A 109 -20.59 -4.06 -0.12
N SER A 110 -19.52 -3.44 -0.63
CA SER A 110 -19.59 -2.24 -1.45
C SER A 110 -19.40 -2.60 -2.91
N ALA A 111 -20.39 -2.29 -3.73
CA ALA A 111 -20.32 -2.52 -5.17
C ALA A 111 -19.13 -1.78 -5.83
N GLU A 112 -18.72 -0.65 -5.28
CA GLU A 112 -17.60 0.14 -5.80
C GLU A 112 -16.24 -0.48 -5.46
N VAL A 113 -16.02 -0.85 -4.20
CA VAL A 113 -14.78 -1.51 -3.77
C VAL A 113 -14.64 -2.88 -4.44
N THR A 114 -15.74 -3.64 -4.52
CA THR A 114 -15.79 -4.94 -5.19
C THR A 114 -15.47 -4.81 -6.68
N ARG A 115 -16.05 -3.83 -7.39
CA ARG A 115 -15.71 -3.59 -8.80
C ARG A 115 -14.25 -3.21 -9.00
N ALA A 116 -13.63 -2.45 -8.08
CA ALA A 116 -12.22 -2.11 -8.18
C ALA A 116 -11.33 -3.37 -8.11
N LEU A 117 -11.64 -4.28 -7.18
CA LEU A 117 -10.96 -5.58 -7.08
C LEU A 117 -11.22 -6.46 -8.31
N ASP A 118 -12.46 -6.63 -8.73
CA ASP A 118 -12.83 -7.45 -9.89
C ASP A 118 -12.15 -6.98 -11.16
N ASN A 119 -12.11 -5.65 -11.40
CA ASN A 119 -11.44 -5.07 -12.55
C ASN A 119 -9.93 -5.34 -12.53
N PHE A 120 -9.30 -5.29 -11.35
CA PHE A 120 -7.91 -5.65 -11.19
C PHE A 120 -7.67 -7.14 -11.47
N LEU A 121 -8.46 -8.02 -10.85
CA LEU A 121 -8.34 -9.47 -11.04
C LEU A 121 -8.55 -9.86 -12.51
N ARG A 122 -9.56 -9.31 -13.18
CA ARG A 122 -9.79 -9.53 -14.62
C ARG A 122 -8.61 -9.11 -15.49
N ARG A 123 -7.80 -8.14 -15.08
CA ARG A 123 -6.60 -7.73 -15.83
C ARG A 123 -5.39 -8.60 -15.50
N ALA A 124 -5.26 -9.03 -14.25
CA ALA A 124 -4.15 -9.87 -13.77
C ALA A 124 -4.26 -11.34 -14.21
N TYR A 125 -5.48 -11.83 -14.46
CA TYR A 125 -5.77 -13.22 -14.83
C TYR A 125 -6.21 -13.41 -16.29
N ARG A 126 -6.05 -12.39 -17.13
CA ARG A 126 -6.16 -12.54 -18.58
C ARG A 126 -4.95 -13.27 -19.16
#